data_AF-A0A537M380-F1
#
_entry.id   AF-A0A537M380-F1
#
_cell.length_a   1.000
_cell.length_b   1.000
_cell.length_c   1.000
_cell.angle_alpha   90.00
_cell.angle_beta   90.00
_cell.angle_gamma   90.00
#
_symmetry.space_group_name_H-M   'P 1'
#
loop_
_entity.id
_entity.type
_entity.pdbx_description
1 polymer ?
#
loop_
_entity_poly.entity_id
_entity_poly.type
_entity_poly.pdbx_seq_one_letter_code
_entity_poly.pdbx_strand_id
1 'polypeptide(L)' 'MNRGDLVTVALPGAYGKPRPAVVVQADRFNQLGSITFL' A
#
# COMPACT_ATOMS: atom_id res chain seq x y z
N MET A 1 -4.76 -7.06 4.29
CA MET A 1 -4.15 -6.52 3.06
C MET A 1 -3.30 -7.61 2.48
N ASN A 2 -3.84 -8.26 1.44
CA ASN A 2 -3.17 -9.30 0.68
C ASN A 2 -2.64 -8.70 -0.61
N ARG A 3 -1.71 -9.41 -1.24
CA ARG A 3 -1.24 -9.06 -2.58
C ARG A 3 -2.42 -9.00 -3.56
N GLY A 4 -2.53 -7.90 -4.30
CA GLY A 4 -3.63 -7.65 -5.23
C GLY A 4 -4.79 -6.83 -4.64
N ASP A 5 -4.83 -6.60 -3.33
CA ASP A 5 -5.84 -5.73 -2.73
C ASP A 5 -5.65 -4.27 -3.22
N LEU A 6 -6.75 -3.58 -3.50
CA LEU A 6 -6.78 -2.14 -3.70
C LEU A 6 -6.91 -1.44 -2.35
N VAL A 7 -6.03 -0.48 -2.09
CA VAL A 7 -5.99 0.31 -0.86
C VAL A 7 -6.00 1.79 -1.20
N THR A 8 -6.54 2.61 -0.31
CA THR A 8 -6.47 4.07 -0.44
C THR A 8 -5.28 4.58 0.37
N VAL A 9 -4.37 5.29 -0.29
CA VAL A 9 -3.16 5.85 0.31
C VAL A 9 -3.21 7.38 0.23
N ALA A 10 -2.87 8.05 1.34
CA ALA A 10 -2.62 9.49 1.37
C ALA A 10 -1.20 9.71 1.89
N LEU A 11 -0.31 10.20 1.02
CA LEU A 11 1.06 10.51 1.39
C LEU A 11 1.16 11.95 1.90
N PRO A 12 2.02 12.26 2.88
CA PRO A 12 2.22 13.64 3.33
C PRO A 12 2.61 14.59 2.18
N GLY A 13 2.24 15.87 2.29
CA GLY A 13 2.63 16.92 1.35
C GLY A 13 1.79 16.97 0.06
N ALA A 14 2.43 17.24 -1.09
CA ALA A 14 1.76 17.43 -2.39
C ALA A 14 0.98 16.19 -2.89
N TYR A 15 1.20 15.04 -2.26
CA TYR A 15 0.52 13.78 -2.52
C TYR A 15 -0.65 13.50 -1.56
N GLY A 16 -1.05 14.49 -0.74
CA GLY A 16 -2.04 14.35 0.34
C GLY A 16 -3.50 14.10 -0.08
N LYS A 17 -3.82 14.10 -1.38
CA LYS A 17 -5.13 13.61 -1.85
C LYS A 17 -5.13 12.09 -1.78
N PRO A 18 -6.09 11.44 -1.10
CA PRO A 18 -6.21 9.99 -1.10
C PRO A 18 -6.31 9.43 -2.52
N ARG A 19 -5.50 8.43 -2.84
CA ARG A 19 -5.43 7.79 -4.16
C ARG A 19 -5.48 6.28 -4.02
N PRO A 20 -6.09 5.57 -4.98
CA PRO A 20 -6.02 4.11 -5.01
C PRO A 20 -4.60 3.66 -5.35
N ALA A 21 -4.17 2.59 -4.68
CA ALA A 21 -2.92 1.88 -4.93
C ALA A 21 -3.15 0.38 -4.79
N VAL A 22 -2.34 -0.44 -5.43
CA VAL A 22 -2.44 -1.91 -5.35
C VAL A 22 -1.33 -2.48 -4.48
N VAL A 23 -1.66 -3.42 -3.60
CA VAL A 23 -0.67 -4.11 -2.77
C VAL A 23 0.13 -5.07 -3.64
N VAL A 24 1.45 -4.87 -3.71
CA VAL A 24 2.37 -5.72 -4.50
C VAL A 24 3.31 -6.57 -3.65
N GLN A 25 3.29 -6.36 -2.33
CA GLN A 25 4.11 -7.09 -1.37
C GLN A 25 3.94 -8.61 -1.51
N ALA A 26 5.05 -9.34 -1.49
CA ALA A 26 5.03 -10.79 -1.46
C ALA A 26 4.65 -11.31 -0.06
N ASP A 27 3.94 -12.43 0.00
CA ASP A 27 3.41 -12.99 1.25
C ASP A 27 4.47 -13.29 2.31
N ARG A 28 5.71 -13.55 1.88
CA ARG A 28 6.88 -13.74 2.76
C ARG A 28 7.10 -12.56 3.73
N PHE A 29 6.62 -11.37 3.37
CA PHE A 29 6.82 -10.14 4.15
C PHE A 29 5.60 -9.70 4.96
N ASN A 30 4.55 -10.53 5.07
CA ASN A 30 3.32 -10.17 5.77
C ASN A 30 3.49 -9.89 7.28
N GLN A 31 4.62 -10.27 7.87
CA GLN A 31 4.94 -9.98 9.28
C GLN A 31 5.57 -8.59 9.50
N LEU A 32 5.93 -7.87 8.43
CA LEU A 32 6.48 -6.53 8.55
C LEU A 32 5.38 -5.52 8.90
N GLY A 33 5.75 -4.48 9.65
CA GLY A 33 4.86 -3.35 9.97
C GLY A 33 4.64 -2.38 8.80
N SER A 34 5.19 -2.67 7.62
CA SER A 34 5.08 -1.87 6.40
C SER A 34 4.59 -2.73 5.23
N ILE A 35 3.99 -2.08 4.24
CA ILE A 35 3.44 -2.70 3.03
C ILE A 35 4.00 -1.98 1.80
N THR A 36 4.40 -2.75 0.79
CA THR A 36 4.77 -2.22 -0.53
C THR A 36 3.54 -2.19 -1.45
N PHE A 37 3.28 -1.02 -2.05
CA PHE A 37 2.18 -0.78 -2.99
C PHE A 37 2.66 0.00 -4.23
N LEU A 38 1.87 -0.03 -5.30
CA LEU A 38 2.03 0.78 -6.52
C LEU A 38 0.81 1.66 -6.78
#